data_AF-D5EWZ3-F1
#
_entry.id   AF-D5EWZ3-F1
#
_cell.length_a   1.000
_cell.length_b   1.000
_cell.length_c   1.000
_cell.angle_alpha   90.00
_cell.angle_beta   90.00
_cell.angle_gamma   90.00
#
_symmetry.space_group_name_H-M   'P 1'
#
loop_
_entity.id
_entity.type
_entity.pdbx_description
1 polymer ?
#
loop_
_entity_poly.entity_id
_entity_poly.type
_entity_poly.pdbx_seq_one_letter_code
_entity_poly.pdbx_strand_id
1 'polypeptide(L)'
;MRQIKISKSITTRTEESLNKYLTDISRIPMITPEQEVELAQTIRKGGRTGAKAKEKLVNANLRFVVSVAKQYQHQGIPLIDLISEGNVGLITAADKFDETRGFKFISYAIWWIRQSILQAIADYSGMVRRPQSQIAISNKIKNATNAFMLKNQRNPSAEELSEIISLEIEKIEKAIQSEAHVASIDAPISDDDTTTMADSIASTAEYASDRKVDYESMCSDVMLVLGAVLSERERAIVVQSFGIGCPERGLDDIGSSMGLSRERVRQIRERGLDKIRKSNMSYILLRHAG
;
A
#
# COMPACT_ATOMS: atom_id res chain seq x y z
N MET A 1 -36.82 -14.14 -27.48
CA MET A 1 -36.19 -15.09 -26.54
C MET A 1 -35.09 -14.34 -25.79
N ARG A 2 -35.25 -14.09 -24.49
CA ARG A 2 -34.23 -13.40 -23.68
C ARG A 2 -33.01 -14.31 -23.55
N GLN A 3 -31.83 -13.80 -23.92
CA GLN A 3 -30.56 -14.48 -23.68
C GLN A 3 -30.41 -14.76 -22.19
N ILE A 4 -30.26 -16.03 -21.85
CA ILE A 4 -29.86 -16.44 -20.51
C ILE A 4 -28.36 -16.09 -20.41
N LYS A 5 -28.05 -14.94 -19.80
CA LYS A 5 -26.69 -14.63 -19.32
C LYS A 5 -26.37 -15.69 -18.27
N ILE A 6 -25.70 -16.77 -18.66
CA ILE A 6 -25.09 -17.71 -17.71
C ILE A 6 -23.95 -16.94 -17.06
N SER A 7 -24.23 -16.29 -15.92
CA SER A 7 -23.16 -15.88 -15.03
C SER A 7 -22.37 -17.14 -14.71
N LYS A 8 -21.08 -17.15 -15.03
CA LYS A 8 -20.17 -18.15 -14.47
C LYS A 8 -20.30 -17.99 -12.97
N SER A 9 -21.05 -18.87 -12.33
CA SER A 9 -20.97 -19.06 -10.90
C SER A 9 -19.52 -19.48 -10.67
N ILE A 10 -18.71 -18.53 -10.21
CA ILE A 10 -17.43 -18.79 -9.57
C ILE A 10 -17.80 -19.58 -8.32
N THR A 11 -18.05 -20.87 -8.52
CA THR A 11 -18.56 -21.79 -7.52
C THR A 11 -17.39 -22.03 -6.58
N THR A 12 -17.46 -21.38 -5.42
CA THR A 12 -17.42 -22.05 -4.11
C THR A 12 -16.19 -22.92 -3.77
N ARG A 13 -15.05 -22.79 -4.45
CA ARG A 13 -13.82 -23.52 -4.06
C ARG A 13 -13.32 -23.13 -2.66
N THR A 14 -13.44 -21.86 -2.28
CA THR A 14 -13.17 -21.38 -0.91
C THR A 14 -14.16 -21.97 0.10
N GLU A 15 -15.44 -22.05 -0.23
CA GLU A 15 -16.46 -22.67 0.64
C GLU A 15 -16.24 -24.18 0.79
N GLU A 16 -15.84 -24.88 -0.28
CA GLU A 16 -15.53 -26.31 -0.25
C GLU A 16 -14.31 -26.60 0.65
N SER A 17 -13.26 -25.78 0.54
CA SER A 17 -12.07 -25.89 1.41
C SER A 17 -12.40 -25.63 2.89
N LEU A 18 -13.24 -24.63 3.17
CA LEU A 18 -13.69 -24.32 4.53
C LEU A 18 -14.56 -25.45 5.08
N ASN A 19 -15.50 -25.97 4.30
CA ASN A 19 -16.37 -27.07 4.71
C ASN A 19 -15.58 -28.36 5.02
N LYS A 20 -14.56 -28.66 4.21
CA LYS A 20 -13.63 -29.76 4.48
C LYS A 20 -12.89 -29.55 5.81
N TYR A 21 -12.31 -28.38 6.02
CA TYR A 21 -11.64 -28.03 7.28
C TYR A 21 -12.58 -28.18 8.49
N LEU A 22 -13.80 -27.65 8.41
CA LEU A 22 -14.80 -27.76 9.48
C LEU A 22 -15.18 -29.21 9.79
N THR A 23 -15.27 -30.04 8.75
CA THR A 23 -15.54 -31.48 8.91
C THR A 23 -14.37 -32.19 9.59
N ASP A 24 -13.14 -31.89 9.19
CA ASP A 24 -11.94 -32.51 9.74
C ASP A 24 -11.77 -32.16 11.24
N ILE A 25 -11.92 -30.89 11.61
CA ILE A 25 -11.83 -30.48 13.03
C ILE A 25 -12.98 -31.00 13.88
N SER A 26 -14.14 -31.30 13.28
CA SER A 26 -15.30 -31.86 14.02
C SER A 26 -15.06 -33.28 14.52
N ARG A 27 -14.20 -34.05 13.82
CA ARG A 27 -13.84 -35.44 14.15
C ARG A 27 -12.82 -35.54 15.28
N ILE A 28 -12.15 -34.45 15.62
CA ILE A 28 -11.14 -34.42 16.67
C ILE A 28 -11.83 -34.54 18.04
N PRO A 29 -11.41 -35.49 18.90
CA PRO A 29 -12.00 -35.66 20.22
C PRO A 29 -11.68 -34.46 21.12
N MET A 30 -12.63 -34.09 21.97
CA MET A 30 -12.41 -33.09 23.01
C MET A 30 -11.52 -33.67 24.12
N ILE A 31 -10.70 -32.80 24.72
CA ILE A 31 -9.85 -33.16 25.86
C ILE A 31 -10.56 -32.84 27.17
N THR A 32 -10.30 -33.66 28.19
CA THR A 32 -10.77 -33.39 29.55
C THR A 32 -9.84 -32.39 30.26
N PRO A 33 -10.30 -31.70 31.32
CA PRO A 33 -9.46 -30.79 32.10
C PRO A 33 -8.21 -31.47 32.69
N GLU A 34 -8.32 -32.73 33.09
CA GLU A 34 -7.19 -33.52 33.61
C GLU A 34 -6.13 -33.77 32.53
N GLN A 35 -6.58 -34.15 31.33
CA GLN A 35 -5.69 -34.33 30.17
C GLN A 35 -5.02 -33.02 29.76
N GLU A 36 -5.71 -31.90 29.90
CA GLU A 36 -5.17 -30.57 29.61
C GLU A 36 -3.95 -30.26 30.49
N VAL A 37 -4.02 -30.59 31.78
CA VAL A 37 -2.91 -30.42 32.73
C VAL A 37 -1.73 -31.33 32.38
N GLU A 38 -1.98 -32.61 32.06
CA GLU A 38 -0.94 -33.54 31.63
C GLU A 38 -0.24 -33.07 30.33
N LEU A 39 -1.03 -32.56 29.39
CA LEU A 39 -0.51 -32.00 28.13
C LEU A 39 0.32 -30.75 28.40
N ALA A 40 -0.14 -29.82 29.24
CA ALA A 40 0.61 -28.62 29.60
C ALA A 40 1.97 -28.96 30.25
N GLN A 41 1.99 -29.91 31.19
CA GLN A 41 3.23 -30.37 31.83
C GLN A 41 4.21 -31.01 30.83
N THR A 42 3.69 -31.79 29.88
CA THR A 42 4.53 -32.42 28.84
C THR A 42 5.05 -31.44 27.82
N ILE A 43 4.27 -30.40 27.48
CA ILE A 43 4.71 -29.27 26.63
C ILE A 43 5.87 -28.53 27.32
N ARG A 44 5.75 -28.23 28.63
CA ARG A 44 6.78 -27.53 29.40
C ARG A 44 8.09 -28.30 29.51
N LYS A 45 8.03 -29.63 29.57
CA LYS A 45 9.22 -30.51 29.53
C LYS A 45 9.95 -30.49 28.18
N GLY A 46 9.29 -30.01 27.12
CA GLY A 46 9.87 -29.86 25.79
C GLY A 46 10.15 -31.18 25.07
N GLY A 47 10.94 -31.10 24.00
CA GLY A 47 11.33 -32.26 23.18
C GLY A 47 10.24 -32.77 22.22
N ARG A 48 10.49 -33.94 21.63
CA ARG A 48 9.62 -34.54 20.60
C ARG A 48 8.24 -34.95 21.15
N THR A 49 8.18 -35.31 22.43
CA THR A 49 6.93 -35.61 23.14
C THR A 49 6.15 -34.34 23.45
N GLY A 50 6.82 -33.25 23.88
CA GLY A 50 6.21 -31.95 24.08
C GLY A 50 5.60 -31.36 22.80
N ALA A 51 6.28 -31.51 21.66
CA ALA A 51 5.73 -31.08 20.36
C ALA A 51 4.42 -31.82 20.00
N LYS A 52 4.37 -33.15 20.21
CA LYS A 52 3.14 -33.94 20.00
C LYS A 52 2.03 -33.56 20.98
N ALA A 53 2.38 -33.26 22.23
CA ALA A 53 1.41 -32.82 23.23
C ALA A 53 0.81 -31.44 22.86
N LYS A 54 1.65 -30.51 22.37
CA LYS A 54 1.22 -29.21 21.86
C LYS A 54 0.27 -29.36 20.68
N GLU A 55 0.62 -30.20 19.71
CA GLU A 55 -0.23 -30.48 18.55
C GLU A 55 -1.59 -31.02 18.99
N LYS A 56 -1.61 -31.99 19.93
CA LYS A 56 -2.86 -32.53 20.48
C LYS A 56 -3.70 -31.48 21.21
N LEU A 57 -3.06 -30.62 22.02
CA LEU A 57 -3.72 -29.53 22.74
C LEU A 57 -4.33 -28.50 21.78
N VAL A 58 -3.59 -28.09 20.75
CA VAL A 58 -4.05 -27.14 19.73
C VAL A 58 -5.20 -27.76 18.92
N ASN A 59 -5.03 -28.98 18.42
CA ASN A 59 -6.03 -29.69 17.61
C ASN A 59 -7.38 -29.84 18.32
N ALA A 60 -7.38 -30.15 19.62
CA ALA A 60 -8.59 -30.27 20.42
C ALA A 60 -9.37 -28.94 20.54
N ASN A 61 -8.69 -27.80 20.40
CA ASN A 61 -9.25 -26.46 20.59
C ASN A 61 -9.51 -25.69 19.29
N LEU A 62 -9.26 -26.28 18.11
CA LEU A 62 -9.50 -25.62 16.80
C LEU A 62 -10.96 -25.17 16.63
N ARG A 63 -11.91 -25.96 17.14
CA ARG A 63 -13.35 -25.64 17.10
C ARG A 63 -13.67 -24.33 17.84
N PHE A 64 -12.96 -24.05 18.92
CA PHE A 64 -13.13 -22.81 19.69
C PHE A 64 -12.65 -21.60 18.88
N VAL A 65 -11.52 -21.70 18.18
CA VAL A 65 -11.01 -20.62 17.32
C VAL A 65 -12.04 -20.22 16.26
N VAL A 66 -12.70 -21.21 15.63
CA VAL A 66 -13.77 -20.94 14.66
C VAL A 66 -14.90 -20.13 15.29
N SER A 67 -15.31 -20.47 16.52
CA SER A 67 -16.39 -19.74 17.21
C SER A 67 -16.01 -18.29 17.52
N VAL A 68 -14.73 -18.02 17.82
CA VAL A 68 -14.21 -16.66 18.06
C VAL A 68 -14.10 -15.90 16.74
N ALA A 69 -13.54 -16.51 15.69
CA ALA A 69 -13.34 -15.89 14.38
C ALA A 69 -14.66 -15.47 13.72
N LYS A 70 -15.75 -16.23 13.94
CA LYS A 70 -17.09 -15.88 13.45
C LYS A 70 -17.57 -14.50 13.96
N GLN A 71 -17.12 -14.05 15.13
CA GLN A 71 -17.49 -12.74 15.68
C GLN A 71 -16.87 -11.58 14.91
N TYR A 72 -15.83 -11.84 14.11
CA TYR A 72 -15.07 -10.85 13.36
C TYR A 72 -15.28 -10.95 11.84
N GLN A 73 -16.34 -11.63 11.40
CA GLN A 73 -16.69 -11.70 9.98
C GLN A 73 -17.03 -10.32 9.40
N HIS A 74 -16.88 -10.19 8.08
CA HIS A 74 -17.22 -8.98 7.32
C HIS A 74 -16.34 -7.74 7.64
N GLN A 75 -15.17 -7.94 8.25
CA GLN A 75 -14.18 -6.88 8.53
C GLN A 75 -13.12 -6.73 7.42
N GLY A 76 -13.45 -7.10 6.17
CA GLY A 76 -12.54 -6.98 5.02
C GLY A 76 -11.61 -8.18 4.77
N ILE A 77 -11.65 -9.20 5.62
CA ILE A 77 -10.84 -10.43 5.50
C ILE A 77 -11.79 -11.65 5.45
N PRO A 78 -11.54 -12.66 4.58
CA PRO A 78 -12.37 -13.84 4.52
C PRO A 78 -12.25 -14.69 5.81
N LEU A 79 -13.32 -15.42 6.15
CA LEU A 79 -13.37 -16.20 7.39
C LEU A 79 -12.23 -17.21 7.52
N ILE A 80 -11.80 -17.83 6.41
CA ILE A 80 -10.72 -18.83 6.43
C ILE A 80 -9.38 -18.23 6.89
N ASP A 81 -9.11 -16.97 6.52
CA ASP A 81 -7.89 -16.28 6.92
C ASP A 81 -7.99 -15.84 8.39
N LEU A 82 -9.17 -15.38 8.84
CA LEU A 82 -9.41 -15.08 10.26
C LEU A 82 -9.23 -16.32 11.15
N ILE A 83 -9.69 -17.49 10.69
CA ILE A 83 -9.49 -18.75 11.40
C ILE A 83 -8.00 -19.11 11.45
N SER A 84 -7.30 -18.95 10.32
CA SER A 84 -5.87 -19.26 10.22
C SER A 84 -5.04 -18.39 11.16
N GLU A 85 -5.31 -17.09 11.20
CA GLU A 85 -4.66 -16.16 12.12
C GLU A 85 -5.04 -16.42 13.59
N GLY A 86 -6.29 -16.78 13.85
CA GLY A 86 -6.72 -17.24 15.17
C GLY A 86 -5.98 -18.51 15.63
N ASN A 87 -5.70 -19.43 14.71
CA ASN A 87 -4.94 -20.65 14.99
C ASN A 87 -3.47 -20.31 15.34
N VAL A 88 -2.86 -19.31 14.70
CA VAL A 88 -1.53 -18.79 15.08
C VAL A 88 -1.56 -18.24 16.52
N GLY A 89 -2.60 -17.47 16.87
CA GLY A 89 -2.83 -17.02 18.24
C GLY A 89 -2.96 -18.17 19.24
N LEU A 90 -3.71 -19.22 18.89
CA LEU A 90 -3.89 -20.42 19.71
C LEU A 90 -2.56 -21.17 19.95
N ILE A 91 -1.73 -21.32 18.91
CA ILE A 91 -0.41 -21.94 18.99
C ILE A 91 0.48 -21.14 19.95
N THR A 92 0.45 -19.81 19.85
CA THR A 92 1.20 -18.90 20.73
C THR A 92 0.72 -19.00 22.19
N ALA A 93 -0.58 -19.16 22.40
CA ALA A 93 -1.14 -19.40 23.72
C ALA A 93 -0.66 -20.73 24.31
N ALA A 94 -0.62 -21.80 23.50
CA ALA A 94 -0.17 -23.12 23.93
C ALA A 94 1.30 -23.12 24.39
N ASP A 95 2.16 -22.29 23.79
CA ASP A 95 3.56 -22.15 24.20
C ASP A 95 3.74 -21.44 25.55
N LYS A 96 2.82 -20.53 25.89
CA LYS A 96 2.93 -19.64 27.06
C LYS A 96 1.98 -20.02 28.20
N PHE A 97 1.20 -21.07 28.02
CA PHE A 97 0.23 -21.51 29.02
C PHE A 97 0.93 -22.09 30.25
N ASP A 98 0.40 -21.78 31.42
CA ASP A 98 0.92 -22.21 32.72
C ASP A 98 -0.23 -22.82 33.53
N GLU A 99 -0.18 -24.14 33.69
CA GLU A 99 -1.18 -24.94 34.37
C GLU A 99 -1.27 -24.66 35.88
N THR A 100 -0.20 -24.12 36.48
CA THR A 100 -0.12 -23.91 37.93
C THR A 100 -1.09 -22.82 38.44
N ARG A 101 -1.61 -22.00 37.52
CA ARG A 101 -2.52 -20.90 37.83
C ARG A 101 -3.97 -21.34 38.05
N GLY A 102 -4.33 -22.60 37.76
CA GLY A 102 -5.65 -23.15 38.06
C GLY A 102 -6.80 -22.66 37.16
N PHE A 103 -6.49 -22.07 36.01
CA PHE A 103 -7.49 -21.67 35.00
C PHE A 103 -7.44 -22.58 33.79
N LYS A 104 -8.59 -22.73 33.10
CA LYS A 104 -8.68 -23.49 31.85
C LYS A 104 -7.87 -22.79 30.74
N PHE A 105 -7.25 -23.58 29.88
CA PHE A 105 -6.45 -23.14 28.73
C PHE A 105 -7.24 -22.20 27.83
N ILE A 106 -8.50 -22.51 27.54
CA ILE A 106 -9.38 -21.67 26.70
C ILE A 106 -9.53 -20.26 27.29
N SER A 107 -9.62 -20.13 28.61
CA SER A 107 -9.73 -18.84 29.29
C SER A 107 -8.47 -17.97 29.10
N TYR A 108 -7.30 -18.59 28.97
CA TYR A 108 -6.06 -17.91 28.65
C TYR A 108 -5.92 -17.66 27.14
N ALA A 109 -6.25 -18.64 26.30
CA ALA A 109 -6.05 -18.61 24.86
C ALA A 109 -6.92 -17.56 24.16
N ILE A 110 -8.10 -17.22 24.68
CA ILE A 110 -9.00 -16.25 24.05
C ILE A 110 -8.33 -14.89 23.79
N TRP A 111 -7.44 -14.45 24.69
CA TRP A 111 -6.72 -13.18 24.53
C TRP A 111 -5.75 -13.22 23.35
N TRP A 112 -4.97 -14.28 23.23
CA TRP A 112 -4.04 -14.48 22.12
C TRP A 112 -4.74 -14.67 20.78
N ILE A 113 -5.85 -15.42 20.76
CA ILE A 113 -6.66 -15.61 19.56
C ILE A 113 -7.23 -14.27 19.10
N ARG A 114 -7.85 -13.49 20.00
CA ARG A 114 -8.40 -12.17 19.66
C ARG A 114 -7.32 -11.20 19.21
N GLN A 115 -6.18 -11.17 19.90
CA GLN A 115 -5.06 -10.32 19.53
C GLN A 115 -4.57 -10.62 18.12
N SER A 116 -4.37 -11.91 17.79
CA SER A 116 -3.91 -12.33 16.45
C SER A 116 -4.92 -11.98 15.37
N ILE A 117 -6.21 -12.21 15.62
CA ILE A 117 -7.28 -11.87 14.68
C ILE A 117 -7.36 -10.35 14.47
N LEU A 118 -7.35 -9.55 15.53
CA LEU A 118 -7.42 -8.08 15.43
C LEU A 118 -6.18 -7.50 14.76
N GLN A 119 -5.00 -8.09 15.01
CA GLN A 119 -3.76 -7.75 14.33
C GLN A 119 -3.88 -7.99 12.83
N ALA A 120 -4.37 -9.17 12.43
CA ALA A 120 -4.58 -9.52 11.02
C ALA A 120 -5.59 -8.58 10.35
N ILE A 121 -6.69 -8.25 11.03
CA ILE A 121 -7.66 -7.25 10.55
C ILE A 121 -6.98 -5.90 10.33
N ALA A 122 -6.16 -5.44 11.27
CA ALA A 122 -5.46 -4.18 11.11
C ALA A 122 -4.46 -4.20 9.94
N ASP A 123 -3.78 -5.32 9.72
CA ASP A 123 -2.73 -5.43 8.70
C ASP A 123 -3.28 -5.70 7.29
N TYR A 124 -4.38 -6.45 7.15
CA TYR A 124 -4.87 -6.95 5.85
C TYR A 124 -6.29 -6.49 5.45
N SER A 125 -7.05 -5.79 6.30
CA SER A 125 -8.42 -5.35 5.94
C SER A 125 -8.46 -4.30 4.82
N GLY A 126 -7.40 -3.52 4.65
CA GLY A 126 -7.31 -2.46 3.65
C GLY A 126 -6.40 -2.85 2.49
N MET A 127 -6.75 -2.45 1.27
CA MET A 127 -5.87 -2.61 0.11
C MET A 127 -4.56 -1.80 0.28
N VAL A 128 -4.64 -0.65 0.95
CA VAL A 128 -3.47 0.12 1.38
C VAL A 128 -3.30 -0.09 2.89
N ARG A 129 -2.15 -0.65 3.28
CA ARG A 129 -1.83 -0.89 4.69
C ARG A 129 -1.71 0.43 5.44
N ARG A 130 -2.38 0.52 6.59
CA ARG A 130 -2.32 1.68 7.49
C ARG A 130 -1.71 1.30 8.84
N PRO A 131 -1.03 2.22 9.52
CA PRO A 131 -0.57 1.99 10.89
C PRO A 131 -1.74 1.71 11.85
N GLN A 132 -1.52 0.85 12.84
CA GLN A 132 -2.53 0.48 13.83
C GLN A 132 -3.08 1.67 14.62
N SER A 133 -2.23 2.66 14.91
CA SER A 133 -2.63 3.87 15.62
C SER A 133 -3.71 4.63 14.86
N GLN A 134 -3.59 4.73 13.53
CA GLN A 134 -4.58 5.39 12.69
C GLN A 134 -5.88 4.59 12.62
N ILE A 135 -5.80 3.26 12.48
CA ILE A 135 -6.99 2.37 12.48
C ILE A 135 -7.75 2.46 13.80
N ALA A 136 -7.04 2.51 14.93
CA ALA A 136 -7.65 2.68 16.25
C ALA A 136 -8.39 4.02 16.38
N ILE A 137 -7.82 5.11 15.83
CA ILE A 137 -8.47 6.42 15.79
C ILE A 137 -9.73 6.36 14.91
N SER A 138 -9.65 5.78 13.71
CA SER A 138 -10.81 5.62 12.82
C SER A 138 -11.95 4.82 13.47
N ASN A 139 -11.62 3.74 14.18
CA ASN A 139 -12.63 2.95 14.90
C ASN A 139 -13.26 3.72 16.06
N LYS A 140 -12.48 4.53 16.80
CA LYS A 140 -13.03 5.43 17.83
C LYS A 140 -13.97 6.46 17.23
N ILE A 141 -13.57 7.08 16.11
CA ILE A 141 -14.42 8.04 15.38
C ILE A 141 -15.71 7.34 14.95
N LYS A 142 -15.66 6.18 14.28
CA LYS A 142 -16.86 5.42 13.88
C LYS A 142 -17.80 5.11 15.05
N ASN A 143 -17.25 4.64 16.17
CA ASN A 143 -18.06 4.33 17.35
C ASN A 143 -18.71 5.59 17.95
N ALA A 144 -17.96 6.70 18.04
CA ALA A 144 -18.49 7.97 18.50
C ALA A 144 -19.56 8.53 17.56
N THR A 145 -19.33 8.48 16.25
CA THR A 145 -20.28 8.88 15.22
C THR A 145 -21.57 8.07 15.32
N ASN A 146 -21.48 6.74 15.45
CA ASN A 146 -22.66 5.88 15.61
C ASN A 146 -23.43 6.18 16.90
N ALA A 147 -22.74 6.36 18.03
CA ALA A 147 -23.36 6.72 19.29
C ALA A 147 -24.03 8.10 19.23
N PHE A 148 -23.42 9.07 18.55
CA PHE A 148 -23.97 10.40 18.35
C PHE A 148 -25.20 10.37 17.44
N MET A 149 -25.13 9.66 16.31
CA MET A 149 -26.25 9.48 15.38
C MET A 149 -27.45 8.85 16.09
N LEU A 150 -27.23 7.85 16.94
CA LEU A 150 -28.30 7.21 17.70
C LEU A 150 -29.00 8.20 18.65
N LYS A 151 -28.25 9.10 19.28
CA LYS A 151 -28.77 10.07 20.26
C LYS A 151 -29.42 11.30 19.62
N ASN A 152 -28.80 11.84 18.57
CA ASN A 152 -29.13 13.14 17.99
C ASN A 152 -29.78 13.06 16.60
N GLN A 153 -29.88 11.86 16.01
CA GLN A 153 -30.49 11.59 14.70
C GLN A 153 -29.90 12.44 13.56
N ARG A 154 -28.64 12.86 13.69
CA ARG A 154 -27.89 13.58 12.66
C ARG A 154 -26.41 13.21 12.71
N ASN A 155 -25.70 13.54 11.64
CA ASN A 155 -24.24 13.42 11.61
C ASN A 155 -23.61 14.46 12.56
N PRO A 156 -22.56 14.09 13.32
CA PRO A 156 -21.81 15.01 14.16
C PRO A 156 -20.89 15.91 13.33
N SER A 157 -20.59 17.10 13.85
CA SER A 157 -19.50 17.94 13.33
C SER A 157 -18.13 17.45 13.82
N ALA A 158 -17.05 17.89 13.16
CA ALA A 158 -15.69 17.56 13.60
C ALA A 158 -15.37 18.12 15.00
N GLU A 159 -15.94 19.28 15.36
CA GLU A 159 -15.85 19.89 16.69
C GLU A 159 -16.53 19.02 17.76
N GLU A 160 -17.74 18.55 17.48
CA GLU A 160 -18.49 17.68 18.40
C GLU A 160 -17.79 16.34 18.61
N LEU A 161 -17.20 15.77 17.56
CA LEU A 161 -16.37 14.56 17.67
C LEU A 161 -15.09 14.82 18.47
N SER A 162 -14.48 15.99 18.32
CA SER A 162 -13.31 16.42 19.10
C SER A 162 -13.62 16.46 20.59
N GLU A 163 -14.76 17.03 20.98
CA GLU A 163 -15.19 17.06 22.39
C GLU A 163 -15.46 15.67 22.96
N ILE A 164 -16.12 14.79 22.19
CA ILE A 164 -16.46 13.43 22.62
C ILE A 164 -15.21 12.54 22.78
N ILE A 165 -14.28 12.63 21.83
CA ILE A 165 -13.11 11.74 21.76
C ILE A 165 -11.88 12.35 22.46
N SER A 166 -11.93 13.66 22.78
CA SER A 166 -10.81 14.44 23.33
C SER A 166 -9.56 14.40 22.43
N LEU A 167 -9.76 14.60 21.12
CA LEU A 167 -8.70 14.64 20.11
C LEU A 167 -8.79 15.96 19.33
N GLU A 168 -7.65 16.49 18.89
CA GLU A 168 -7.60 17.69 18.05
C GLU A 168 -8.40 17.52 16.76
N ILE A 169 -9.12 18.58 16.38
CA ILE A 169 -9.95 18.64 15.17
C ILE A 169 -9.14 18.27 13.92
N GLU A 170 -7.91 18.80 13.77
CA GLU A 170 -7.04 18.48 12.63
C GLU A 170 -6.77 16.97 12.48
N LYS A 171 -6.61 16.25 13.60
CA LYS A 171 -6.37 14.81 13.57
C LYS A 171 -7.62 14.04 13.16
N ILE A 172 -8.80 14.51 13.57
CA ILE A 172 -10.09 13.94 13.18
C ILE A 172 -10.33 14.16 11.68
N GLU A 173 -10.11 15.36 11.17
CA GLU A 173 -10.25 15.68 9.75
C GLU A 173 -9.30 14.85 8.89
N LYS A 174 -8.02 14.75 9.27
CA LYS A 174 -7.04 13.89 8.59
C LYS A 174 -7.46 12.43 8.65
N ALA A 175 -7.99 11.94 9.76
CA ALA A 175 -8.45 10.56 9.89
C ALA A 175 -9.65 10.28 8.96
N ILE A 176 -10.60 11.20 8.85
CA ILE A 176 -11.74 11.11 7.93
C ILE A 176 -11.27 11.13 6.47
N GLN A 177 -10.36 12.05 6.12
CA GLN A 177 -9.79 12.12 4.76
C GLN A 177 -8.95 10.89 4.40
N SER A 178 -8.25 10.31 5.37
CA SER A 178 -7.43 9.10 5.17
C SER A 178 -8.26 7.83 4.94
N GLU A 179 -9.58 7.90 5.16
CA GLU A 179 -10.51 6.84 4.83
C GLU A 179 -10.85 6.87 3.34
N ALA A 180 -9.81 6.83 2.50
CA ALA A 180 -9.97 6.78 1.05
C ALA A 180 -10.59 5.44 0.65
N HIS A 181 -11.79 5.50 0.05
CA HIS A 181 -12.42 4.34 -0.56
C HIS A 181 -11.68 3.98 -1.85
N VAL A 182 -11.16 2.75 -1.90
CA VAL A 182 -10.59 2.21 -3.13
C VAL A 182 -11.73 1.68 -3.99
N ALA A 183 -11.78 2.12 -5.25
CA ALA A 183 -12.70 1.62 -6.26
C ALA A 183 -11.93 0.79 -7.30
N SER A 184 -12.61 -0.18 -7.90
CA SER A 184 -12.02 -0.94 -9.01
C SER A 184 -11.99 -0.08 -10.27
N ILE A 185 -10.85 -0.03 -10.94
CA ILE A 185 -10.71 0.62 -12.26
C ILE A 185 -11.51 -0.14 -13.33
N ASP A 186 -11.70 -1.44 -13.14
CA ASP A 186 -12.50 -2.28 -14.04
C ASP A 186 -14.01 -2.24 -13.71
N ALA A 187 -14.42 -1.46 -12.70
CA ALA A 187 -15.84 -1.32 -12.40
C ALA A 187 -16.56 -0.63 -13.59
N PRO A 188 -17.70 -1.16 -14.06
CA PRO A 188 -18.50 -0.50 -15.07
C PRO A 188 -19.06 0.82 -14.51
N ILE A 189 -18.99 1.88 -15.31
CA ILE A 189 -19.55 3.20 -14.95
C ILE A 189 -21.07 3.25 -15.21
N SER A 190 -21.54 2.52 -16.21
CA SER A 190 -22.94 2.49 -16.64
C SER A 190 -23.46 1.05 -16.80
N ASP A 191 -24.79 0.91 -16.83
CA ASP A 191 -25.50 -0.38 -16.97
C ASP A 191 -25.26 -1.09 -18.31
N ASP A 192 -24.63 -0.43 -19.29
CA ASP A 192 -24.35 -1.00 -20.60
C ASP A 192 -23.17 -1.99 -20.60
N ASP A 193 -22.52 -2.25 -19.45
CA ASP A 193 -21.37 -3.16 -19.25
C ASP A 193 -20.14 -2.89 -20.17
N THR A 194 -20.21 -1.90 -21.07
CA THR A 194 -19.18 -1.64 -22.10
C THR A 194 -18.13 -0.64 -21.68
N THR A 195 -18.46 0.27 -20.77
CA THR A 195 -17.59 1.38 -20.37
C THR A 195 -17.12 1.18 -18.94
N THR A 196 -15.81 1.02 -18.76
CA THR A 196 -15.17 0.86 -17.45
C THR A 196 -14.58 2.19 -16.97
N MET A 197 -14.23 2.27 -15.68
CA MET A 197 -13.45 3.40 -15.17
C MET A 197 -12.13 3.58 -15.90
N ALA A 198 -11.48 2.49 -16.30
CA ALA A 198 -10.25 2.51 -17.09
C ALA A 198 -10.39 3.37 -18.35
N ASP A 199 -11.51 3.22 -19.07
CA ASP A 199 -11.76 3.89 -20.34
C ASP A 199 -11.97 5.40 -20.19
N SER A 200 -12.33 5.85 -18.99
CA SER A 200 -12.56 7.27 -18.67
C SER A 200 -11.31 8.00 -18.18
N ILE A 201 -10.29 7.27 -17.74
CA ILE A 201 -9.08 7.86 -17.17
C ILE A 201 -8.15 8.26 -18.32
N ALA A 202 -7.94 9.56 -18.48
CA ALA A 202 -7.03 10.08 -19.49
C ALA A 202 -5.59 9.59 -19.24
N SER A 203 -4.98 9.01 -20.27
CA SER A 203 -3.57 8.66 -20.24
C SER A 203 -2.73 9.94 -20.28
N THR A 204 -1.87 10.13 -19.29
CA THR A 204 -0.90 11.25 -19.28
C THR A 204 0.21 11.06 -20.31
N ALA A 205 0.35 9.85 -20.88
CA ALA A 205 1.39 9.52 -21.85
C ALA A 205 1.06 9.95 -23.29
N GLU A 206 -0.20 10.15 -23.65
CA GLU A 206 -0.59 10.47 -25.03
C GLU A 206 -0.19 11.89 -25.45
N TYR A 207 -0.03 12.81 -24.49
CA TYR A 207 0.53 14.14 -24.73
C TYR A 207 2.05 14.14 -25.00
N ALA A 208 2.70 12.97 -25.02
CA ALA A 208 4.14 12.86 -25.20
C ALA A 208 4.58 12.79 -26.66
N SER A 209 3.73 12.43 -27.65
CA SER A 209 4.17 12.31 -29.04
C SER A 209 4.55 13.66 -29.64
N ASP A 210 3.67 14.64 -29.51
CA ASP A 210 3.87 15.99 -30.07
C ASP A 210 5.00 16.68 -29.32
N ARG A 211 5.01 16.59 -27.98
CA ARG A 211 6.11 17.11 -27.15
C ARG A 211 7.46 16.47 -27.47
N LYS A 212 7.48 15.17 -27.80
CA LYS A 212 8.71 14.48 -28.16
C LYS A 212 9.21 14.91 -29.54
N VAL A 213 8.32 15.06 -30.53
CA VAL A 213 8.68 15.56 -31.85
C VAL A 213 9.13 17.02 -31.77
N ASP A 214 8.45 17.85 -31.00
CA ASP A 214 8.85 19.25 -30.73
C ASP A 214 10.22 19.31 -30.04
N TYR A 215 10.47 18.42 -29.08
CA TYR A 215 11.76 18.32 -28.41
C TYR A 215 12.88 17.87 -29.35
N GLU A 216 12.63 16.86 -30.21
CA GLU A 216 13.60 16.40 -31.22
C GLU A 216 13.90 17.48 -32.27
N SER A 217 12.87 18.23 -32.69
CA SER A 217 12.97 19.38 -33.58
C SER A 217 13.81 20.50 -32.94
N MET A 218 13.50 20.88 -31.69
CA MET A 218 14.24 21.86 -30.91
C MET A 218 15.72 21.45 -30.75
N CYS A 219 16.00 20.18 -30.41
CA CYS A 219 17.37 19.68 -30.30
C CYS A 219 18.14 19.81 -31.63
N SER A 220 17.51 19.46 -32.74
CA SER A 220 18.11 19.54 -34.08
C SER A 220 18.41 20.99 -34.47
N ASP A 221 17.48 21.90 -34.23
CA ASP A 221 17.62 23.34 -34.48
C ASP A 221 18.74 23.95 -33.62
N VAL A 222 18.81 23.59 -32.34
CA VAL A 222 19.88 24.01 -31.43
C VAL A 222 21.24 23.53 -31.95
N MET A 223 21.36 22.26 -32.34
CA MET A 223 22.62 21.73 -32.88
C MET A 223 23.03 22.42 -34.18
N LEU A 224 22.07 22.75 -35.06
CA LEU A 224 22.31 23.46 -36.31
C LEU A 224 22.85 24.88 -36.06
N VAL A 225 22.21 25.65 -35.17
CA VAL A 225 22.66 27.02 -34.84
C VAL A 225 24.03 27.00 -34.16
N LEU A 226 24.25 26.07 -33.23
CA LEU A 226 25.55 25.91 -32.58
C LEU A 226 26.65 25.53 -33.58
N GLY A 227 26.35 24.69 -34.59
CA GLY A 227 27.30 24.28 -35.62
C GLY A 227 27.62 25.37 -36.65
N ALA A 228 26.67 26.23 -36.98
CA ALA A 228 26.83 27.27 -38.00
C ALA A 228 27.51 28.55 -37.47
N VAL A 229 27.33 28.90 -36.20
CA VAL A 229 27.76 30.19 -35.64
C VAL A 229 29.06 30.10 -34.82
N LEU A 230 29.29 28.97 -34.15
CA LEU A 230 30.43 28.80 -33.22
C LEU A 230 31.56 28.03 -33.87
N SER A 231 32.80 28.38 -33.50
CA SER A 231 33.96 27.53 -33.81
C SER A 231 33.89 26.22 -33.02
N GLU A 232 34.60 25.18 -33.48
CA GLU A 232 34.58 23.85 -32.84
C GLU A 232 34.91 23.88 -31.33
N ARG A 233 35.87 24.75 -30.95
CA ARG A 233 36.25 24.97 -29.54
C ARG A 233 35.16 25.67 -28.74
N GLU A 234 34.52 26.70 -29.32
CA GLU A 234 33.43 27.43 -28.65
C GLU A 234 32.19 26.55 -28.49
N ARG A 235 31.85 25.76 -29.53
CA ARG A 235 30.74 24.79 -29.51
C ARG A 235 30.93 23.74 -28.42
N ALA A 236 32.13 23.15 -28.31
CA ALA A 236 32.41 22.14 -27.30
C ALA A 236 32.24 22.68 -25.86
N ILE A 237 32.69 23.92 -25.61
CA ILE A 237 32.53 24.57 -24.31
C ILE A 237 31.06 24.84 -23.99
N VAL A 238 30.30 25.40 -24.95
CA VAL A 238 28.88 25.71 -24.76
C VAL A 238 28.07 24.43 -24.52
N VAL A 239 28.27 23.40 -25.34
CA VAL A 239 27.59 22.10 -25.24
C VAL A 239 27.84 21.43 -23.89
N GLN A 240 29.09 21.36 -23.44
CA GLN A 240 29.43 20.76 -22.14
C GLN A 240 28.96 21.59 -20.95
N SER A 241 28.93 22.93 -21.09
CA SER A 241 28.49 23.82 -20.02
C SER A 241 26.98 23.83 -19.78
N PHE A 242 26.18 23.49 -20.80
CA PHE A 242 24.71 23.42 -20.70
C PHE A 242 24.17 21.99 -20.78
N GLY A 243 25.06 20.99 -20.93
CA GLY A 243 24.66 19.59 -21.03
C GLY A 243 23.83 19.25 -22.27
N ILE A 244 24.12 19.86 -23.42
CA ILE A 244 23.36 19.62 -24.66
C ILE A 244 23.81 18.28 -25.26
N GLY A 245 23.05 17.21 -25.08
CA GLY A 245 23.43 15.87 -25.54
C GLY A 245 24.56 15.20 -24.76
N CYS A 246 24.97 15.78 -23.63
CA CYS A 246 25.96 15.24 -22.69
C CYS A 246 25.66 15.74 -21.26
N PRO A 247 26.18 15.13 -20.19
CA PRO A 247 25.98 15.64 -18.83
C PRO A 247 26.62 17.04 -18.67
N GLU A 248 25.93 17.93 -17.97
CA GLU A 248 26.43 19.26 -17.61
C GLU A 248 27.74 19.14 -16.81
N ARG A 249 28.75 19.92 -17.21
CA ARG A 249 30.06 19.97 -16.53
C ARG A 249 30.33 21.36 -15.98
N GLY A 250 30.98 21.40 -14.81
CA GLY A 250 31.46 22.64 -14.24
C GLY A 250 32.53 23.31 -15.12
N LEU A 251 32.63 24.64 -15.04
CA LEU A 251 33.63 25.42 -15.79
C LEU A 251 35.07 25.01 -15.46
N ASP A 252 35.30 24.53 -14.24
CA ASP A 252 36.61 24.03 -13.77
C ASP A 252 36.99 22.70 -14.44
N ASP A 253 36.03 21.79 -14.60
CA ASP A 253 36.23 20.49 -15.24
C ASP A 253 36.46 20.64 -16.75
N ILE A 254 35.67 21.53 -17.38
CA ILE A 254 35.84 21.88 -18.80
C ILE A 254 37.22 22.52 -19.01
N GLY A 255 37.63 23.43 -18.11
CA GLY A 255 38.96 24.06 -18.15
C GLY A 255 40.09 23.05 -18.05
N SER A 256 39.98 22.09 -17.12
CA SER A 256 40.95 21.02 -16.93
C SER A 256 41.05 20.12 -18.18
N SER A 257 39.93 19.78 -18.81
CA SER A 257 39.92 18.96 -20.02
C SER A 257 40.50 19.64 -21.27
N MET A 258 40.42 20.98 -21.34
CA MET A 258 40.85 21.76 -22.50
C MET A 258 42.16 22.53 -22.28
N GLY A 259 42.80 22.38 -21.10
CA GLY A 259 44.03 23.09 -20.75
C GLY A 259 43.84 24.60 -20.59
N LEU A 260 42.67 25.04 -20.12
CA LEU A 260 42.29 26.44 -19.97
C LEU A 260 41.95 26.77 -18.51
N SER A 261 42.23 28.00 -18.09
CA SER A 261 41.73 28.53 -16.82
C SER A 261 40.20 28.64 -16.83
N ARG A 262 39.56 28.43 -15.68
CA ARG A 262 38.12 28.64 -15.44
C ARG A 262 37.59 29.94 -16.05
N GLU A 263 38.31 31.04 -15.80
CA GLU A 263 37.91 32.37 -16.27
C GLU A 263 38.00 32.46 -17.79
N ARG A 264 38.97 31.75 -18.40
CA ARG A 264 39.08 31.69 -19.85
C ARG A 264 37.93 30.92 -20.48
N VAL A 265 37.49 29.81 -19.88
CA VAL A 265 36.30 29.06 -20.30
C VAL A 265 35.04 29.92 -20.19
N ARG A 266 34.87 30.66 -19.08
CA ARG A 266 33.76 31.61 -18.89
C ARG A 266 33.71 32.67 -20.00
N GLN A 267 34.85 33.29 -20.30
CA GLN A 267 34.96 34.29 -21.38
C GLN A 267 34.65 33.74 -22.77
N ILE A 268 35.01 32.48 -23.03
CA ILE A 268 34.72 31.83 -24.33
C ILE A 268 33.24 31.50 -24.42
N ARG A 269 32.62 31.02 -23.34
CA ARG A 269 31.17 30.76 -23.25
C ARG A 269 30.36 32.05 -23.49
N GLU A 270 30.69 33.14 -22.80
CA GLU A 270 29.98 34.42 -22.95
C GLU A 270 30.12 35.00 -24.36
N ARG A 271 31.34 34.98 -24.92
CA ARG A 271 31.56 35.39 -26.32
C ARG A 271 30.81 34.51 -27.31
N GLY A 272 30.70 33.21 -27.05
CA GLY A 272 29.90 32.27 -27.84
C GLY A 272 28.42 32.63 -27.83
N LEU A 273 27.86 32.92 -26.64
CA LEU A 273 26.47 33.34 -26.50
C LEU A 273 26.19 34.70 -27.16
N ASP A 274 27.11 35.65 -27.05
CA ASP A 274 27.01 36.95 -27.73
C ASP A 274 27.04 36.81 -29.26
N LYS A 275 27.84 35.88 -29.80
CA LYS A 275 27.86 35.58 -31.24
C LYS A 275 26.52 34.97 -31.70
N ILE A 276 25.96 34.03 -30.93
CA ILE A 276 24.64 33.44 -31.22
C ILE A 276 23.57 34.53 -31.21
N ARG A 277 23.58 35.43 -30.20
CA ARG A 277 22.63 36.52 -30.06
C ARG A 277 22.69 37.53 -31.22
N LYS A 278 23.89 37.82 -31.73
CA LYS A 278 24.10 38.74 -32.87
C LYS A 278 23.92 38.07 -34.24
N SER A 279 23.78 36.75 -34.28
CA SER A 279 23.60 36.03 -35.54
C SER A 279 22.18 36.19 -36.09
N ASN A 280 22.06 36.16 -37.42
CA ASN A 280 20.77 36.14 -38.10
C ASN A 280 19.99 34.82 -37.87
N MET A 281 20.52 33.86 -37.11
CA MET A 281 19.90 32.57 -36.83
C MET A 281 19.23 32.50 -35.46
N SER A 282 19.30 33.59 -34.67
CA SER A 282 18.64 33.69 -33.36
C SER A 282 17.12 33.52 -33.43
N TYR A 283 16.48 33.85 -34.56
CA TYR A 283 15.04 33.66 -34.77
C TYR A 283 14.60 32.20 -34.72
N ILE A 284 15.47 31.25 -35.11
CA ILE A 284 15.17 29.81 -35.10
C ILE A 284 15.03 29.34 -33.64
N LEU A 285 15.91 29.81 -32.76
CA LEU A 285 15.85 29.50 -31.33
C LEU A 285 14.68 30.20 -30.64
N LEU A 286 14.34 31.42 -31.06
CA LEU A 286 13.19 32.17 -30.54
C LEU A 286 11.85 31.49 -30.85
N ARG A 287 11.76 30.70 -31.93
CA ARG A 287 10.56 29.90 -32.27
C ARG A 287 10.21 28.88 -31.17
N HIS A 288 11.21 28.38 -30.44
CA HIS A 288 11.05 27.40 -29.37
C HIS A 288 11.02 28.03 -27.97
N ALA A 289 11.17 29.35 -27.87
CA ALA A 289 11.22 30.09 -26.61
C ALA A 289 9.86 30.73 -26.21
N GLY A 290 8.76 30.23 -26.80
CA GLY A 290 7.38 30.66 -26.52
C GLY A 290 6.79 29.99 -25.30
#